data_AF-A0AAX1XHJ2-F1
#
_entry.id   AF-A0AAX1XHJ2-F1
#
_cell.length_a   1.000
_cell.length_b   1.000
_cell.length_c   1.000
_cell.angle_alpha   90.00
_cell.angle_beta   90.00
_cell.angle_gamma   90.00
#
_symmetry.space_group_name_H-M   'P 1'
#
loop_
_entity.id
_entity.type
_entity.pdbx_description
1 polymer ?
#
loop_
_entity_poly.entity_id
_entity_poly.type
_entity_poly.pdbx_seq_one_letter_code
_entity_poly.pdbx_strand_id
1 'polypeptide(L)'
;MDLDQKRNALRVQLETAINDLKNQSESQGCKIAQRRRSGYLYAVDAARNIVLETWFTKLLRQHGTILKKYSSSNAIHLAEIIESYGGLNKTIKLIETVLALRGFGLDSQQHTDYVDQVLWGLKDLRSLTPQHQEETMRWNSVLPYCALCWRLRSRSHYYCEKHHPIKSTKLYKQQKYAAITALKYLPNQNSTAYEMYLVQPNKQKKLGRQLYDLVGGYAPHPRVFLRHCKDSAMSGDWITLSKNIVQTCKVTYPASYKKIKLIKPDDFRNWPSWCIAIVRCLDPTEPNAWNEKECLTLFNELNTWTTLIGILHRFECVERINSIETKRGPDVGYGANLEQHQLIKELLKQQLAANSKINLSDIARTLGLSRQRIHQLIKKHQLLS
;
A
#
# COMPACT_ATOMS: atom_id res chain seq x y z
N MET A 1 -41.27 7.87 -10.62
CA MET A 1 -40.17 8.81 -10.34
C MET A 1 -38.90 8.23 -10.94
N ASP A 2 -38.28 8.98 -11.85
CA ASP A 2 -37.06 8.54 -12.55
C ASP A 2 -35.89 8.38 -11.56
N LEU A 3 -34.89 7.55 -11.89
CA LEU A 3 -33.79 7.23 -10.99
C LEU A 3 -32.95 8.47 -10.65
N ASP A 4 -32.84 9.43 -11.58
CA ASP A 4 -32.17 10.71 -11.31
C ASP A 4 -32.96 11.58 -10.31
N GLN A 5 -34.30 11.57 -10.39
CA GLN A 5 -35.15 12.24 -9.41
C GLN A 5 -35.04 11.58 -8.03
N LYS A 6 -34.99 10.23 -7.98
CA LYS A 6 -34.75 9.45 -6.77
C LYS A 6 -33.38 9.72 -6.16
N ARG A 7 -32.32 9.81 -6.98
CA ARG A 7 -30.97 10.21 -6.54
C ARG A 7 -30.99 11.61 -5.93
N ASN A 8 -31.61 12.58 -6.60
CA ASN A 8 -31.67 13.95 -6.12
C ASN A 8 -32.47 14.06 -4.81
N ALA A 9 -33.59 13.35 -4.69
CA ALA A 9 -34.36 13.27 -3.45
C ALA A 9 -33.55 12.63 -2.32
N LEU A 10 -32.84 11.53 -2.60
CA LEU A 10 -31.94 10.87 -1.65
C LEU A 10 -30.82 11.81 -1.18
N ARG A 11 -30.22 12.57 -2.10
CA ARG A 11 -29.20 13.57 -1.75
C ARG A 11 -29.74 14.57 -0.72
N VAL A 12 -30.90 15.17 -1.00
CA VAL A 12 -31.52 16.15 -0.11
C VAL A 12 -31.85 15.51 1.24
N GLN A 13 -32.42 14.30 1.27
CA GLN A 13 -32.70 13.58 2.51
C GLN A 13 -31.45 13.33 3.35
N LEU A 14 -30.34 12.92 2.72
CA LEU A 14 -29.06 12.71 3.40
C LEU A 14 -28.50 14.02 3.93
N GLU A 15 -28.46 15.08 3.12
CA GLU A 15 -27.97 16.40 3.52
C GLU A 15 -28.78 16.98 4.70
N THR A 16 -30.11 16.91 4.62
CA THR A 16 -30.99 17.35 5.71
C THR A 16 -30.74 16.56 6.98
N ALA A 17 -30.75 15.21 6.91
CA ALA A 17 -30.52 14.37 8.08
C ALA A 17 -29.15 14.60 8.74
N ILE A 18 -28.11 14.83 7.93
CA ILE A 18 -26.75 15.12 8.41
C ILE A 18 -26.70 16.48 9.09
N ASN A 19 -27.35 17.51 8.51
CA ASN A 19 -27.39 18.84 9.10
C ASN A 19 -28.23 18.88 10.38
N ASP A 20 -29.36 18.18 10.41
CA ASP A 20 -30.19 18.05 11.61
C ASP A 20 -29.41 17.39 12.75
N LEU A 21 -28.64 16.34 12.45
CA LEU A 21 -27.78 15.69 13.44
C LEU A 21 -26.68 16.62 13.97
N LYS A 22 -26.08 17.47 13.12
CA LYS A 22 -25.10 18.49 13.55
C LYS A 22 -25.76 19.53 14.47
N ASN A 23 -26.88 20.09 14.05
CA ASN A 23 -27.62 21.08 14.81
C ASN A 23 -28.08 20.51 16.17
N GLN A 24 -28.49 19.24 16.20
CA GLN A 24 -28.83 18.54 17.42
C GLN A 24 -27.61 18.34 18.33
N SER A 25 -26.45 17.99 17.76
CA SER A 25 -25.19 17.85 18.51
C SER A 25 -24.76 19.17 19.15
N GLU A 26 -24.87 20.27 18.42
CA GLU A 26 -24.52 21.61 18.88
C GLU A 26 -25.50 22.12 19.95
N SER A 27 -26.81 22.03 19.70
CA SER A 27 -27.84 22.47 20.65
C SER A 27 -27.83 21.68 21.97
N GLN A 28 -27.54 20.38 21.92
CA GLN A 28 -27.49 19.52 23.11
C GLN A 28 -26.10 19.45 23.77
N GLY A 29 -25.08 20.08 23.20
CA GLY A 29 -23.70 19.99 23.68
C GLY A 29 -23.14 18.56 23.70
N CYS A 30 -23.72 17.64 22.93
CA CYS A 30 -23.40 16.22 22.94
C CYS A 30 -22.55 15.86 21.72
N LYS A 31 -21.56 14.97 21.87
CA LYS A 31 -20.77 14.48 20.74
C LYS A 31 -21.54 13.40 19.97
N ILE A 32 -21.29 13.29 18.67
CA ILE A 32 -21.85 12.24 17.82
C ILE A 32 -20.93 11.00 17.88
N ALA A 33 -21.44 9.76 17.78
CA ALA A 33 -20.65 8.54 17.79
C ALA A 33 -21.16 7.48 16.80
N GLN A 34 -20.27 6.61 16.32
CA GLN A 34 -20.61 5.46 15.46
C GLN A 34 -21.16 4.25 16.22
N ARG A 35 -21.15 4.28 17.55
CA ARG A 35 -21.70 3.22 18.41
C ARG A 35 -22.60 3.88 19.44
N ARG A 36 -23.68 3.19 19.81
CA ARG A 36 -24.56 3.66 20.89
C ARG A 36 -23.76 3.77 22.18
N ARG A 37 -23.73 4.97 22.76
CA ARG A 37 -23.04 5.30 24.01
C ARG A 37 -23.89 6.30 24.76
N SER A 38 -24.00 6.15 26.08
CA SER A 38 -24.67 7.13 26.92
C SER A 38 -23.97 8.49 26.82
N GLY A 39 -24.75 9.57 26.66
CA GLY A 39 -24.22 10.93 26.49
C GLY A 39 -23.67 11.25 25.08
N TYR A 40 -23.95 10.41 24.08
CA TYR A 40 -23.58 10.64 22.68
C TYR A 40 -24.78 10.45 21.76
N LEU A 41 -24.86 11.26 20.70
CA LEU A 41 -25.81 11.05 19.60
C LEU A 41 -25.29 9.91 18.71
N TYR A 42 -26.15 8.97 18.35
CA TYR A 42 -25.75 7.85 17.50
C TYR A 42 -25.90 8.23 16.03
N ALA A 43 -24.79 8.25 15.27
CA ALA A 43 -24.78 8.76 13.90
C ALA A 43 -25.76 8.03 12.96
N VAL A 44 -25.92 6.73 13.14
CA VAL A 44 -26.79 5.91 12.27
C VAL A 44 -28.27 6.26 12.46
N ASP A 45 -28.66 6.89 13.57
CA ASP A 45 -30.06 7.26 13.81
C ASP A 45 -30.55 8.33 12.83
N ALA A 46 -29.67 9.20 12.34
CA ALA A 46 -30.00 10.18 11.30
C ALA A 46 -30.44 9.51 9.99
N ALA A 47 -30.00 8.27 9.73
CA ALA A 47 -30.32 7.54 8.51
C ALA A 47 -31.55 6.63 8.63
N ARG A 48 -32.30 6.66 9.75
CA ARG A 48 -33.43 5.73 9.99
C ARG A 48 -34.56 5.86 8.97
N ASN A 49 -34.90 7.09 8.61
CA ASN A 49 -36.04 7.36 7.72
C ASN A 49 -35.68 7.34 6.24
N ILE A 50 -34.41 7.12 5.90
CA ILE A 50 -33.93 7.11 4.52
C ILE A 50 -34.15 5.71 3.94
N VAL A 51 -35.05 5.62 2.96
CA VAL A 51 -35.38 4.38 2.25
C VAL A 51 -34.56 4.30 0.96
N LEU A 52 -33.85 3.19 0.79
CA LEU A 52 -33.06 2.93 -0.41
C LEU A 52 -33.85 2.12 -1.43
N GLU A 53 -33.44 2.23 -2.69
CA GLU A 53 -34.01 1.43 -3.77
C GLU A 53 -33.76 -0.06 -3.57
N THR A 54 -34.78 -0.87 -3.86
CA THR A 54 -34.73 -2.33 -3.63
C THR A 54 -33.70 -3.06 -4.49
N TRP A 55 -33.41 -2.54 -5.69
CA TRP A 55 -32.34 -3.08 -6.54
C TRP A 55 -30.97 -2.89 -5.88
N PHE A 56 -30.76 -1.75 -5.21
CA PHE A 56 -29.50 -1.44 -4.56
C PHE A 56 -29.29 -2.33 -3.34
N THR A 57 -30.33 -2.57 -2.54
CA THR A 57 -30.21 -3.46 -1.37
C THR A 57 -29.98 -4.91 -1.76
N LYS A 58 -30.60 -5.37 -2.86
CA LYS A 58 -30.31 -6.67 -3.48
C LYS A 58 -28.85 -6.77 -3.94
N LEU A 59 -28.35 -5.72 -4.60
CA LEU A 59 -26.95 -5.65 -5.04
C LEU A 59 -25.98 -5.75 -3.85
N LEU A 60 -26.23 -5.01 -2.76
CA LEU A 60 -25.40 -5.12 -1.55
C LEU A 60 -25.44 -6.53 -0.96
N ARG A 61 -26.60 -7.20 -0.96
CA ARG A 61 -26.73 -8.57 -0.44
C ARG A 61 -25.98 -9.60 -1.28
N GLN A 62 -25.91 -9.40 -2.60
CA GLN A 62 -25.14 -10.29 -3.49
C GLN A 62 -23.64 -10.24 -3.21
N HIS A 63 -23.13 -9.09 -2.76
CA HIS A 63 -21.69 -8.86 -2.58
C HIS A 63 -21.23 -8.78 -1.12
N GLY A 64 -22.15 -8.69 -0.17
CA GLY A 64 -21.86 -8.47 1.24
C GLY A 64 -22.30 -9.62 2.14
N THR A 65 -21.56 -9.86 3.22
CA THR A 65 -21.96 -10.81 4.26
C THR A 65 -22.75 -10.09 5.36
N ILE A 66 -24.05 -10.37 5.45
CA ILE A 66 -24.91 -9.86 6.51
C ILE A 66 -24.56 -10.57 7.83
N LEU A 67 -24.58 -9.84 8.95
CA LEU A 67 -24.39 -10.45 10.27
C LEU A 67 -25.49 -11.49 10.55
N LYS A 68 -25.13 -12.61 11.20
CA LYS A 68 -26.05 -13.73 11.47
C LYS A 68 -27.40 -13.30 12.09
N LYS A 69 -27.37 -12.33 13.03
CA LYS A 69 -28.59 -11.79 13.67
C LYS A 69 -29.57 -11.07 12.72
N TYR A 70 -29.12 -10.69 11.53
CA TYR A 70 -29.92 -10.03 10.49
C TYR A 70 -30.05 -10.89 9.22
N SER A 71 -29.69 -12.17 9.26
CA SER A 71 -29.67 -13.06 8.08
C SER A 71 -31.02 -13.20 7.36
N SER A 72 -32.14 -13.01 8.08
CA SER A 72 -33.50 -13.01 7.53
C SER A 72 -34.05 -11.61 7.18
N SER A 73 -33.29 -10.54 7.44
CA SER A 73 -33.78 -9.17 7.30
C SER A 73 -33.75 -8.69 5.85
N ASN A 74 -34.92 -8.28 5.31
CA ASN A 74 -35.04 -7.59 4.02
C ASN A 74 -34.95 -6.06 4.18
N ALA A 75 -33.96 -5.59 4.94
CA ALA A 75 -33.77 -4.17 5.24
C ALA A 75 -33.70 -3.31 3.96
N ILE A 76 -34.57 -2.29 3.92
CA ILE A 76 -34.57 -1.24 2.89
C ILE A 76 -34.21 0.14 3.46
N HIS A 77 -34.26 0.29 4.77
CA HIS A 77 -33.85 1.50 5.47
C HIS A 77 -32.33 1.56 5.61
N LEU A 78 -31.74 2.72 5.34
CA LEU A 78 -30.29 2.90 5.35
C LEU A 78 -29.68 2.57 6.73
N ALA A 79 -30.33 2.96 7.82
CA ALA A 79 -29.89 2.61 9.18
C ALA A 79 -29.83 1.09 9.41
N GLU A 80 -30.88 0.37 9.03
CA GLU A 80 -30.96 -1.09 9.18
C GLU A 80 -29.90 -1.79 8.33
N ILE A 81 -29.66 -1.30 7.11
CA ILE A 81 -28.59 -1.78 6.23
C ILE A 81 -27.24 -1.57 6.91
N ILE A 82 -26.96 -0.38 7.44
CA ILE A 82 -25.72 -0.08 8.16
C ILE A 82 -25.52 -1.06 9.33
N GLU A 83 -26.55 -1.28 10.14
CA GLU A 83 -26.48 -2.20 11.26
C GLU A 83 -26.31 -3.68 10.81
N SER A 84 -26.97 -4.06 9.72
CA SER A 84 -26.94 -5.43 9.17
C SER A 84 -25.56 -5.87 8.68
N TYR A 85 -24.80 -4.94 8.09
CA TYR A 85 -23.42 -5.17 7.64
C TYR A 85 -22.36 -4.86 8.71
N GLY A 86 -22.79 -4.59 9.94
CA GLY A 86 -21.92 -4.44 11.10
C GLY A 86 -21.28 -3.07 11.24
N GLY A 87 -21.98 -2.02 10.82
CA GLY A 87 -21.69 -0.63 11.12
C GLY A 87 -21.30 0.20 9.90
N LEU A 88 -21.19 1.51 10.14
CA LEU A 88 -21.00 2.54 9.10
C LEU A 88 -19.76 2.28 8.24
N ASN A 89 -18.61 2.01 8.88
CA ASN A 89 -17.36 1.76 8.18
C ASN A 89 -17.39 0.50 7.28
N LYS A 90 -18.01 -0.59 7.75
CA LYS A 90 -18.11 -1.83 6.97
C LYS A 90 -19.04 -1.66 5.77
N THR A 91 -20.13 -0.91 5.96
CA THR A 91 -21.10 -0.62 4.90
C THR A 91 -20.48 0.27 3.82
N ILE A 92 -19.72 1.31 4.20
CA ILE A 92 -18.95 2.14 3.25
C ILE A 92 -17.98 1.27 2.44
N LYS A 93 -17.19 0.40 3.09
CA LYS A 93 -16.25 -0.50 2.40
C LYS A 93 -16.95 -1.46 1.43
N LEU A 94 -18.11 -1.99 1.82
CA LEU A 94 -18.92 -2.85 0.95
C LEU A 94 -19.37 -2.09 -0.30
N ILE A 95 -19.88 -0.87 -0.13
CA ILE A 95 -20.32 -0.03 -1.26
C ILE A 95 -19.14 0.35 -2.16
N GLU A 96 -17.99 0.69 -1.59
CA GLU A 96 -16.75 0.93 -2.37
C GLU A 96 -16.32 -0.31 -3.15
N THR A 97 -16.51 -1.51 -2.58
CA THR A 97 -16.22 -2.78 -3.25
C THR A 97 -17.20 -3.01 -4.41
N VAL A 98 -18.50 -2.81 -4.20
CA VAL A 98 -19.53 -2.91 -5.24
C VAL A 98 -19.27 -1.92 -6.38
N LEU A 99 -18.93 -0.67 -6.06
CA LEU A 99 -18.55 0.34 -7.06
C LEU A 99 -17.26 -0.01 -7.80
N ALA A 100 -16.32 -0.73 -7.17
CA ALA A 100 -15.10 -1.19 -7.83
C ALA A 100 -15.37 -2.34 -8.83
N LEU A 101 -16.49 -3.05 -8.69
CA LEU A 101 -16.92 -4.15 -9.56
C LEU A 101 -17.73 -3.69 -10.79
N ARG A 102 -17.59 -2.43 -11.24
CA ARG A 102 -18.37 -1.82 -12.35
C ARG A 102 -18.59 -2.79 -13.53
N GLY A 103 -19.84 -3.19 -13.75
CA GLY A 103 -20.26 -4.14 -14.78
C GLY A 103 -21.06 -5.35 -14.27
N PHE A 104 -21.26 -5.50 -12.96
CA PHE A 104 -22.18 -6.46 -12.34
C PHE A 104 -23.30 -5.73 -11.60
N GLY A 105 -24.52 -5.71 -12.16
CA GLY A 105 -25.71 -5.13 -11.53
C GLY A 105 -25.71 -3.60 -11.44
N LEU A 106 -24.75 -2.94 -12.09
CA LEU A 106 -24.62 -1.49 -12.27
C LEU A 106 -24.52 -1.21 -13.77
N ASP A 107 -25.59 -1.56 -14.48
CA ASP A 107 -25.60 -1.67 -15.95
C ASP A 107 -25.81 -0.32 -16.64
N SER A 108 -26.06 0.74 -15.86
CA SER A 108 -26.20 2.11 -16.37
C SER A 108 -25.48 3.15 -15.50
N GLN A 109 -25.18 4.30 -16.10
CA GLN A 109 -24.59 5.43 -15.39
C GLN A 109 -25.50 5.92 -14.25
N GLN A 110 -26.82 5.92 -14.45
CA GLN A 110 -27.78 6.34 -13.42
C GLN A 110 -27.73 5.44 -12.17
N HIS A 111 -27.54 4.13 -12.33
CA HIS A 111 -27.34 3.22 -11.18
C HIS A 111 -26.03 3.53 -10.47
N THR A 112 -24.95 3.78 -11.21
CA THR A 112 -23.65 4.15 -10.64
C THR A 112 -23.75 5.45 -9.84
N ASP A 113 -24.37 6.48 -10.41
CA ASP A 113 -24.55 7.77 -9.76
C ASP A 113 -25.41 7.68 -8.49
N TYR A 114 -26.42 6.80 -8.48
CA TYR A 114 -27.22 6.52 -7.29
C TYR A 114 -26.37 5.88 -6.18
N VAL A 115 -25.54 4.89 -6.51
CA VAL A 115 -24.66 4.24 -5.53
C VAL A 115 -23.60 5.22 -5.00
N ASP A 116 -23.01 6.03 -5.88
CA ASP A 116 -22.09 7.10 -5.47
C ASP A 116 -22.77 8.06 -4.50
N GLN A 117 -24.03 8.46 -4.75
CA GLN A 117 -24.77 9.34 -3.85
C GLN A 117 -24.96 8.75 -2.44
N VAL A 118 -25.27 7.45 -2.34
CA VAL A 118 -25.33 6.74 -1.04
C VAL A 118 -23.95 6.76 -0.37
N LEU A 119 -22.88 6.45 -1.13
CA LEU A 119 -21.53 6.41 -0.62
C LEU A 119 -21.08 7.76 -0.04
N TRP A 120 -21.33 8.85 -0.76
CA TRP A 120 -20.97 10.20 -0.33
C TRP A 120 -21.70 10.58 0.95
N GLY A 121 -23.02 10.37 1.02
CA GLY A 121 -23.78 10.66 2.24
C GLY A 121 -23.30 9.86 3.45
N LEU A 122 -22.94 8.58 3.27
CA LEU A 122 -22.35 7.78 4.35
C LEU A 122 -20.96 8.27 4.78
N LYS A 123 -20.12 8.74 3.84
CA LYS A 123 -18.80 9.32 4.14
C LYS A 123 -18.92 10.63 4.91
N ASP A 124 -19.90 11.46 4.56
CA ASP A 124 -20.20 12.70 5.25
C ASP A 124 -20.73 12.44 6.65
N LEU A 125 -21.67 11.50 6.80
CA LEU A 125 -22.16 11.07 8.11
C LEU A 125 -21.02 10.51 8.99
N ARG A 126 -20.10 9.74 8.39
CA ARG A 126 -18.91 9.21 9.09
C ARG A 126 -18.00 10.34 9.59
N SER A 127 -17.87 11.42 8.81
CA SER A 127 -16.99 12.56 9.14
C SER A 127 -17.39 13.27 10.43
N LEU A 128 -18.67 13.17 10.84
CA LEU A 128 -19.21 13.81 12.05
C LEU A 128 -18.86 13.09 13.35
N THR A 129 -18.37 11.86 13.25
CA THR A 129 -18.06 11.05 14.44
C THR A 129 -16.59 11.21 14.82
N PRO A 130 -16.24 11.23 16.12
CA PRO A 130 -14.87 11.13 16.57
C PRO A 130 -14.24 9.94 15.88
N GLN A 131 -13.30 10.23 14.99
CA GLN A 131 -12.42 9.23 14.46
C GLN A 131 -11.53 8.83 15.63
N HIS A 132 -12.03 7.92 16.46
CA HIS A 132 -11.11 6.91 16.95
C HIS A 132 -10.44 6.44 15.67
N GLN A 133 -9.12 6.55 15.60
CA GLN A 133 -8.37 5.69 14.72
C GLN A 133 -8.71 4.26 15.18
N GLU A 134 -9.92 3.77 14.90
CA GLU A 134 -10.19 2.36 14.69
C GLU A 134 -9.06 2.01 13.76
N GLU A 135 -8.06 1.27 14.26
CA GLU A 135 -6.79 0.99 13.58
C GLU A 135 -7.08 0.60 12.14
N THR A 136 -7.17 1.61 11.27
CA THR A 136 -7.94 1.64 10.02
C THR A 136 -8.60 0.33 9.63
N MET A 137 -9.55 -0.27 10.40
CA MET A 137 -9.85 -1.73 10.41
C MET A 137 -8.86 -2.44 9.51
N ARG A 138 -7.60 -2.57 9.99
CA ARG A 138 -6.42 -2.71 9.13
C ARG A 138 -6.88 -3.62 8.05
N TRP A 139 -7.05 -3.06 6.85
CA TRP A 139 -6.92 -3.94 5.72
C TRP A 139 -5.57 -4.58 6.07
N ASN A 140 -5.55 -5.89 6.20
CA ASN A 140 -4.36 -6.60 5.80
C ASN A 140 -4.19 -6.36 4.27
N SER A 141 -4.27 -5.09 3.81
CA SER A 141 -3.58 -4.48 2.68
C SER A 141 -2.10 -4.41 2.99
N VAL A 142 -1.60 -5.28 3.87
CA VAL A 142 -0.40 -5.92 3.42
C VAL A 142 -0.76 -6.75 2.20
N LEU A 143 -0.59 -6.11 1.06
CA LEU A 143 -0.57 -6.72 -0.24
C LEU A 143 0.25 -8.02 -0.14
N PRO A 144 -0.13 -9.11 -0.82
CA PRO A 144 0.46 -10.43 -0.60
C PRO A 144 1.97 -10.47 -0.84
N TYR A 145 2.54 -9.42 -1.42
CA TYR A 145 3.93 -9.29 -1.81
C TYR A 145 4.80 -8.61 -0.76
N CYS A 146 6.09 -8.88 -0.85
CA CYS A 146 7.13 -8.23 -0.09
C CYS A 146 7.13 -6.71 -0.33
N ALA A 147 7.46 -5.95 0.71
CA ALA A 147 7.68 -4.51 0.60
C ALA A 147 8.83 -4.14 -0.35
N LEU A 148 9.82 -5.03 -0.51
CA LEU A 148 11.05 -4.81 -1.26
C LEU A 148 11.14 -5.61 -2.57
N CYS A 149 10.20 -6.51 -2.85
CA CYS A 149 10.18 -7.26 -4.11
C CYS A 149 8.79 -7.76 -4.49
N TRP A 150 8.70 -8.44 -5.63
CA TRP A 150 7.45 -9.01 -6.16
C TRP A 150 7.01 -10.32 -5.48
N ARG A 151 7.89 -10.97 -4.69
CA ARG A 151 7.62 -12.29 -4.08
C ARG A 151 6.60 -12.23 -2.95
N LEU A 152 5.92 -13.34 -2.67
CA LEU A 152 5.01 -13.46 -1.54
C LEU A 152 5.71 -13.21 -0.21
N ARG A 153 4.97 -12.63 0.73
CA ARG A 153 5.38 -12.53 2.13
C ARG A 153 5.40 -13.92 2.74
N SER A 154 6.34 -14.14 3.66
CA SER A 154 6.33 -15.35 4.49
C SER A 154 5.65 -15.06 5.82
N ARG A 155 6.17 -15.62 6.92
CA ARG A 155 5.71 -15.34 8.29
C ARG A 155 5.89 -13.88 8.71
N SER A 156 6.66 -13.08 7.97
CA SER A 156 6.82 -11.65 8.26
C SER A 156 5.63 -10.85 7.77
N HIS A 157 5.22 -9.85 8.56
CA HIS A 157 4.12 -8.98 8.17
C HIS A 157 4.38 -8.21 6.88
N TYR A 158 5.62 -7.91 6.46
CA TYR A 158 5.90 -7.13 5.24
C TYR A 158 6.91 -7.76 4.26
N TYR A 159 7.61 -8.83 4.65
CA TYR A 159 8.77 -9.29 3.90
C TYR A 159 8.67 -10.76 3.49
N CYS A 160 9.24 -11.10 2.32
CA CYS A 160 9.52 -12.49 1.97
C CYS A 160 10.71 -13.01 2.78
N GLU A 161 11.02 -14.31 2.66
CA GLU A 161 12.15 -14.91 3.37
C GLU A 161 13.50 -14.28 2.99
N LYS A 162 13.70 -13.96 1.70
CA LYS A 162 14.93 -13.30 1.21
C LYS A 162 15.14 -11.89 1.75
N HIS A 163 14.07 -11.17 2.06
CA HIS A 163 14.13 -9.79 2.55
C HIS A 163 13.73 -9.69 4.02
N HIS A 164 13.75 -10.80 4.76
CA HIS A 164 13.41 -10.79 6.17
C HIS A 164 14.49 -10.02 6.96
N PRO A 165 14.11 -9.02 7.79
CA PRO A 165 15.07 -8.13 8.45
C PRO A 165 16.01 -8.83 9.44
N ILE A 166 15.58 -9.97 9.99
CA ILE A 166 16.36 -10.82 10.91
C ILE A 166 17.06 -11.99 10.17
N LYS A 167 16.30 -12.83 9.44
CA LYS A 167 16.85 -14.03 8.78
C LYS A 167 17.80 -13.72 7.62
N SER A 168 17.59 -12.61 6.92
CA SER A 168 18.30 -12.26 5.69
C SER A 168 18.78 -10.80 5.73
N THR A 169 19.38 -10.41 6.86
CA THR A 169 19.76 -9.02 7.17
C THR A 169 20.56 -8.33 6.07
N LYS A 170 21.48 -9.05 5.40
CA LYS A 170 22.31 -8.50 4.32
C LYS A 170 21.48 -8.06 3.12
N LEU A 171 20.67 -8.96 2.56
CA LEU A 171 19.81 -8.67 1.40
C LEU A 171 18.73 -7.66 1.75
N TYR A 172 18.13 -7.76 2.95
CA TYR A 172 17.20 -6.75 3.46
C TYR A 172 17.83 -5.35 3.46
N LYS A 173 19.02 -5.19 4.05
CA LYS A 173 19.72 -3.90 4.07
C LYS A 173 20.03 -3.43 2.66
N GLN A 174 20.62 -4.28 1.82
CA GLN A 174 20.97 -3.93 0.44
C GLN A 174 19.77 -3.40 -0.34
N GLN A 175 18.64 -4.12 -0.34
CA GLN A 175 17.47 -3.69 -1.08
C GLN A 175 16.73 -2.51 -0.46
N LYS A 176 16.69 -2.43 0.87
CA LYS A 176 16.18 -1.24 1.56
C LYS A 176 16.97 0.01 1.15
N TYR A 177 18.29 -0.05 1.17
CA TYR A 177 19.12 1.09 0.77
C TYR A 177 18.97 1.41 -0.70
N ALA A 178 18.94 0.42 -1.59
CA ALA A 178 18.72 0.63 -3.02
C ALA A 178 17.39 1.38 -3.27
N ALA A 179 16.28 0.92 -2.69
CA ALA A 179 14.96 1.54 -2.86
C ALA A 179 14.91 3.00 -2.38
N ILE A 180 15.66 3.33 -1.33
CA ILE A 180 15.70 4.67 -0.75
C ILE A 180 16.65 5.57 -1.52
N THR A 181 17.84 5.10 -1.86
CA THR A 181 18.82 5.87 -2.63
C THR A 181 18.30 6.19 -4.02
N ALA A 182 17.51 5.29 -4.62
CA ALA A 182 16.82 5.52 -5.88
C ALA A 182 15.88 6.75 -5.85
N LEU A 183 15.43 7.22 -4.67
CA LEU A 183 14.58 8.41 -4.55
C LEU A 183 15.27 9.69 -5.00
N LYS A 184 16.61 9.76 -4.89
CA LYS A 184 17.41 10.89 -5.40
C LYS A 184 17.23 11.12 -6.90
N TYR A 185 16.84 10.08 -7.63
CA TYR A 185 16.78 10.06 -9.08
C TYR A 185 15.34 10.16 -9.61
N LEU A 186 14.35 10.28 -8.72
CA LEU A 186 12.97 10.52 -9.13
C LEU A 186 12.68 12.03 -9.25
N PRO A 187 11.99 12.48 -10.31
CA PRO A 187 11.65 13.89 -10.49
C PRO A 187 10.65 14.38 -9.42
N ASN A 188 11.13 15.23 -8.51
CA ASN A 188 10.46 16.23 -7.66
C ASN A 188 9.20 15.90 -6.84
N GLN A 189 8.63 14.69 -6.88
CA GLN A 189 7.44 14.36 -6.06
C GLN A 189 7.75 13.62 -4.75
N ASN A 190 8.98 13.15 -4.55
CA ASN A 190 9.36 12.31 -3.40
C ASN A 190 10.58 12.82 -2.59
N SER A 191 11.06 14.04 -2.84
CA SER A 191 12.18 14.64 -2.07
C SER A 191 11.87 14.67 -0.58
N THR A 192 10.64 15.02 -0.19
CA THR A 192 10.19 15.03 1.21
C THR A 192 10.25 13.64 1.86
N ALA A 193 9.87 12.58 1.13
CA ALA A 193 9.94 11.21 1.67
C ALA A 193 11.39 10.74 1.86
N TYR A 194 12.27 11.12 0.94
CA TYR A 194 13.71 10.86 1.03
C TYR A 194 14.35 11.63 2.20
N GLU A 195 14.04 12.92 2.34
CA GLU A 195 14.50 13.78 3.43
C GLU A 195 14.01 13.27 4.80
N MET A 196 12.74 12.90 4.92
CA MET A 196 12.18 12.30 6.15
C MET A 196 12.89 11.00 6.54
N TYR A 197 13.34 10.20 5.57
CA TYR A 197 14.15 9.02 5.86
C TYR A 197 15.54 9.38 6.38
N LEU A 198 16.20 10.39 5.80
CA LEU A 198 17.53 10.83 6.23
C LEU A 198 17.54 11.33 7.68
N VAL A 199 16.48 12.00 8.13
CA VAL A 199 16.39 12.56 9.49
C VAL A 199 16.25 11.45 10.55
N GLN A 200 15.54 10.35 10.27
CA GLN A 200 15.31 9.27 11.26
C GLN A 200 15.30 7.84 10.65
N PRO A 201 16.44 7.33 10.16
CA PRO A 201 16.48 6.07 9.41
C PRO A 201 16.12 4.82 10.21
N ASN A 202 16.17 4.87 11.54
CA ASN A 202 15.97 3.72 12.43
C ASN A 202 14.77 3.84 13.39
N LYS A 203 14.03 4.95 13.40
CA LYS A 203 12.93 5.20 14.34
C LYS A 203 11.53 5.18 13.70
N GLN A 204 11.42 4.81 12.42
CA GLN A 204 10.15 4.83 11.71
C GLN A 204 9.23 3.68 12.13
N LYS A 205 8.21 3.99 12.94
CA LYS A 205 7.05 3.12 13.11
C LYS A 205 6.41 2.90 11.73
N LYS A 206 6.21 1.63 11.32
CA LYS A 206 5.61 1.22 10.02
C LYS A 206 6.52 1.31 8.78
N LEU A 207 7.86 1.25 8.94
CA LEU A 207 8.83 1.25 7.82
C LEU A 207 8.48 0.27 6.68
N GLY A 208 8.00 -0.94 6.99
CA GLY A 208 7.63 -1.92 5.95
C GLY A 208 6.51 -1.45 5.03
N ARG A 209 5.52 -0.72 5.55
CA ARG A 209 4.45 -0.13 4.73
C ARG A 209 4.97 1.04 3.90
N GLN A 210 5.80 1.90 4.50
CA GLN A 210 6.41 3.02 3.79
C GLN A 210 7.27 2.52 2.62
N LEU A 211 8.11 1.51 2.84
CA LEU A 211 8.88 0.87 1.78
C LEU A 211 7.98 0.25 0.71
N TYR A 212 6.87 -0.37 1.11
CA TYR A 212 5.91 -0.92 0.17
C TYR A 212 5.39 0.18 -0.77
N ASP A 213 4.86 1.27 -0.21
CA ASP A 213 4.28 2.38 -0.97
C ASP A 213 5.35 3.03 -1.87
N LEU A 214 6.55 3.22 -1.32
CA LEU A 214 7.71 3.78 -2.00
C LEU A 214 8.09 3.00 -3.26
N VAL A 215 8.31 1.68 -3.11
CA VAL A 215 8.67 0.80 -4.23
C VAL A 215 7.58 0.81 -5.29
N GLY A 216 6.31 0.95 -4.90
CA GLY A 216 5.18 1.03 -5.82
C GLY A 216 5.18 2.28 -6.73
N GLY A 217 5.98 3.30 -6.43
CA GLY A 217 6.02 4.55 -7.19
C GLY A 217 7.00 4.58 -8.38
N TYR A 218 7.81 3.53 -8.59
CA TYR A 218 8.88 3.55 -9.61
C TYR A 218 8.43 3.18 -11.03
N ALA A 219 7.20 2.68 -11.20
CA ALA A 219 6.63 2.35 -12.50
C ALA A 219 5.25 3.00 -12.69
N PRO A 220 4.77 3.17 -13.94
CA PRO A 220 3.43 3.64 -14.21
C PRO A 220 2.38 2.80 -13.48
N HIS A 221 1.36 3.46 -12.91
CA HIS A 221 0.36 2.79 -12.09
C HIS A 221 -0.34 1.64 -12.85
N PRO A 222 -0.62 0.48 -12.22
CA PRO A 222 -1.32 -0.67 -12.82
C PRO A 222 -2.66 -0.40 -13.53
N ARG A 223 -3.23 0.80 -13.35
CA ARG A 223 -4.50 1.21 -13.96
C ARG A 223 -4.40 1.31 -15.48
N VAL A 224 -3.19 1.46 -16.02
CA VAL A 224 -2.94 1.44 -17.47
C VAL A 224 -3.44 0.16 -18.15
N PHE A 225 -3.51 -0.95 -17.42
CA PHE A 225 -4.02 -2.23 -17.94
C PHE A 225 -5.55 -2.25 -18.07
N LEU A 226 -6.29 -1.46 -17.28
CA LEU A 226 -7.75 -1.48 -17.28
C LEU A 226 -8.33 -1.18 -18.66
N ARG A 227 -7.70 -0.24 -19.39
CA ARG A 227 -8.14 0.17 -20.72
C ARG A 227 -8.14 -0.98 -21.74
N HIS A 228 -7.22 -1.93 -21.60
CA HIS A 228 -7.00 -2.99 -22.59
C HIS A 228 -7.42 -4.37 -22.08
N CYS A 229 -7.47 -4.58 -20.78
CA CYS A 229 -7.69 -5.90 -20.18
C CYS A 229 -9.11 -6.10 -19.63
N LYS A 230 -9.83 -5.03 -19.30
CA LYS A 230 -11.11 -5.14 -18.58
C LYS A 230 -12.15 -5.97 -19.34
N ASP A 231 -12.35 -5.68 -20.62
CA ASP A 231 -13.43 -6.27 -21.40
C ASP A 231 -13.19 -7.78 -21.65
N SER A 232 -11.94 -8.18 -21.90
CA SER A 232 -11.55 -9.59 -22.03
C SER A 232 -11.69 -10.35 -20.71
N ALA A 233 -11.37 -9.71 -19.57
CA ALA A 233 -11.59 -10.31 -18.26
C ALA A 233 -13.08 -10.50 -17.96
N MET A 234 -13.94 -9.53 -18.33
CA MET A 234 -15.39 -9.60 -18.11
C MET A 234 -16.08 -10.63 -19.00
N SER A 235 -15.61 -10.80 -20.23
CA SER A 235 -16.16 -11.78 -21.19
C SER A 235 -15.70 -13.21 -20.93
N GLY A 236 -14.79 -13.44 -19.98
CA GLY A 236 -14.22 -14.77 -19.73
C GLY A 236 -13.13 -15.19 -20.73
N ASP A 237 -12.76 -14.33 -21.68
CA ASP A 237 -11.76 -14.60 -22.70
C ASP A 237 -10.35 -14.39 -22.15
N TRP A 238 -9.84 -15.44 -21.49
CA TRP A 238 -8.53 -15.41 -20.88
C TRP A 238 -7.38 -15.33 -21.91
N ILE A 239 -7.56 -15.85 -23.14
CA ILE A 239 -6.51 -15.81 -24.17
C ILE A 239 -6.30 -14.36 -24.63
N THR A 240 -7.39 -13.67 -24.97
CA THR A 240 -7.31 -12.25 -25.36
C THR A 240 -6.82 -11.39 -24.21
N LEU A 241 -7.28 -11.66 -22.98
CA LEU A 241 -6.77 -10.99 -21.78
C LEU A 241 -5.25 -11.15 -21.65
N SER A 242 -4.73 -12.36 -21.74
CA SER A 242 -3.30 -12.65 -21.64
C SER A 242 -2.49 -11.93 -22.72
N LYS A 243 -3.00 -11.91 -23.98
CA LYS A 243 -2.38 -11.15 -25.09
C LYS A 243 -2.33 -9.64 -24.77
N ASN A 244 -3.43 -9.09 -24.24
CA ASN A 244 -3.51 -7.68 -23.86
C ASN A 244 -2.58 -7.32 -22.68
N ILE A 245 -2.41 -8.20 -21.70
CA ILE A 245 -1.45 -8.04 -20.60
C ILE A 245 -0.02 -7.96 -21.17
N VAL A 246 0.38 -8.91 -22.00
CA VAL A 246 1.74 -8.96 -22.59
C VAL A 246 2.00 -7.71 -23.45
N GLN A 247 1.03 -7.31 -24.27
CA GLN A 247 1.16 -6.14 -25.13
C GLN A 247 1.22 -4.84 -24.31
N THR A 248 0.45 -4.74 -23.22
CA THR A 248 0.54 -3.59 -22.31
C THR A 248 1.92 -3.55 -21.66
N CYS A 249 2.43 -4.68 -21.15
CA CYS A 249 3.79 -4.76 -20.60
C CYS A 249 4.86 -4.30 -21.60
N LYS A 250 4.74 -4.66 -22.89
CA LYS A 250 5.69 -4.22 -23.92
C LYS A 250 5.87 -2.70 -23.95
N VAL A 251 4.79 -1.95 -23.72
CA VAL A 251 4.79 -0.49 -23.78
C VAL A 251 5.15 0.13 -22.42
N THR A 252 4.52 -0.33 -21.33
CA THR A 252 4.64 0.33 -20.02
C THR A 252 5.66 -0.31 -19.09
N TYR A 253 5.84 -1.64 -19.14
CA TYR A 253 6.69 -2.44 -18.24
C TYR A 253 7.75 -3.26 -19.02
N PRO A 254 8.74 -2.60 -19.64
CA PRO A 254 9.71 -3.27 -20.53
C PRO A 254 10.57 -4.34 -19.82
N ALA A 255 10.90 -4.18 -18.54
CA ALA A 255 11.68 -5.19 -17.81
C ALA A 255 10.82 -6.45 -17.59
N SER A 256 9.56 -6.28 -17.19
CA SER A 256 8.59 -7.38 -17.13
C SER A 256 8.39 -8.05 -18.49
N TYR A 257 8.18 -7.27 -19.56
CA TYR A 257 8.00 -7.78 -20.92
C TYR A 257 9.19 -8.65 -21.36
N LYS A 258 10.42 -8.21 -21.10
CA LYS A 258 11.63 -8.95 -21.45
C LYS A 258 11.63 -10.38 -20.86
N LYS A 259 11.06 -10.57 -19.67
CA LYS A 259 10.96 -11.88 -19.01
C LYS A 259 9.84 -12.75 -19.59
N ILE A 260 8.72 -12.15 -19.98
CA ILE A 260 7.48 -12.90 -20.31
C ILE A 260 7.20 -13.06 -21.80
N LYS A 261 7.91 -12.32 -22.68
CA LYS A 261 7.62 -12.23 -24.13
C LYS A 261 7.59 -13.57 -24.89
N LEU A 262 8.21 -14.62 -24.36
CA LEU A 262 8.25 -15.95 -24.99
C LEU A 262 7.09 -16.85 -24.56
N ILE A 263 6.31 -16.47 -23.55
CA ILE A 263 5.23 -17.27 -23.00
C ILE A 263 3.94 -16.96 -23.76
N LYS A 264 3.62 -17.77 -24.76
CA LYS A 264 2.40 -17.59 -25.57
C LYS A 264 1.20 -18.15 -24.82
N PRO A 265 0.09 -17.42 -24.70
CA PRO A 265 -1.11 -17.92 -24.03
C PRO A 265 -1.65 -19.21 -24.67
N ASP A 266 -1.57 -19.31 -26.00
CA ASP A 266 -2.08 -20.44 -26.78
C ASP A 266 -1.37 -21.77 -26.46
N ASP A 267 -0.18 -21.74 -25.83
CA ASP A 267 0.56 -22.94 -25.41
C ASP A 267 0.02 -23.57 -24.10
N PHE A 268 -0.99 -22.95 -23.46
CA PHE A 268 -1.50 -23.34 -22.15
C PHE A 268 -2.98 -23.69 -22.19
N ARG A 269 -3.38 -24.67 -21.38
CA ARG A 269 -4.76 -25.15 -21.30
C ARG A 269 -5.71 -24.16 -20.62
N ASN A 270 -5.20 -23.36 -19.68
CA ASN A 270 -6.02 -22.46 -18.87
C ASN A 270 -5.20 -21.31 -18.26
N TRP A 271 -5.94 -20.32 -17.75
CA TRP A 271 -5.43 -19.13 -17.07
C TRP A 271 -4.42 -19.44 -15.92
N PRO A 272 -4.75 -20.28 -14.92
CA PRO A 272 -3.82 -20.58 -13.83
C PRO A 272 -2.46 -21.10 -14.32
N SER A 273 -2.46 -22.06 -15.26
CA SER A 273 -1.22 -22.63 -15.81
C SER A 273 -0.36 -21.59 -16.52
N TRP A 274 -0.99 -20.66 -17.27
CA TRP A 274 -0.28 -19.56 -17.90
C TRP A 274 0.29 -18.58 -16.86
N CYS A 275 -0.47 -18.19 -15.84
CA CYS A 275 0.03 -17.32 -14.75
C CYS A 275 1.22 -17.92 -13.99
N ILE A 276 1.18 -19.22 -13.71
CA ILE A 276 2.30 -19.94 -13.07
C ILE A 276 3.56 -19.85 -13.95
N ALA A 277 3.43 -20.03 -15.26
CA ALA A 277 4.56 -19.90 -16.18
C ALA A 277 5.13 -18.46 -16.18
N ILE A 278 4.27 -17.44 -16.18
CA ILE A 278 4.67 -16.04 -16.06
C ILE A 278 5.50 -15.82 -14.77
N VAL A 279 4.99 -16.27 -13.62
CA VAL A 279 5.67 -16.13 -12.32
C VAL A 279 7.05 -16.81 -12.33
N ARG A 280 7.15 -18.02 -12.88
CA ARG A 280 8.42 -18.77 -13.01
C ARG A 280 9.45 -18.02 -13.85
N CYS A 281 9.02 -17.31 -14.89
CA CYS A 281 9.92 -16.57 -15.77
C CYS A 281 10.46 -15.27 -15.17
N LEU A 282 9.82 -14.71 -14.13
CA LEU A 282 10.31 -13.48 -13.49
C LEU A 282 11.66 -13.69 -12.79
N ASP A 283 11.92 -14.87 -12.26
CA ASP A 283 13.22 -15.25 -11.69
C ASP A 283 13.68 -16.63 -12.16
N PRO A 284 14.42 -16.69 -13.29
CA PRO A 284 14.91 -17.95 -13.84
C PRO A 284 15.88 -18.70 -12.91
N THR A 285 16.50 -18.01 -11.95
CA THR A 285 17.43 -18.64 -10.99
C THR A 285 16.67 -19.35 -9.86
N GLU A 286 15.44 -18.91 -9.58
CA GLU A 286 14.54 -19.53 -8.62
C GLU A 286 13.11 -19.54 -9.16
N PRO A 287 12.82 -20.39 -10.16
CA PRO A 287 11.50 -20.44 -10.79
C PRO A 287 10.40 -20.83 -9.79
N ASN A 288 10.74 -21.62 -8.78
CA ASN A 288 9.85 -22.01 -7.69
C ASN A 288 9.92 -21.04 -6.49
N ALA A 289 10.22 -19.77 -6.74
CA ALA A 289 10.10 -18.70 -5.74
C ALA A 289 8.72 -18.67 -5.05
N TRP A 290 7.71 -19.19 -5.75
CA TRP A 290 6.37 -19.46 -5.29
C TRP A 290 6.11 -20.94 -5.50
N ASN A 291 5.55 -21.62 -4.51
CA ASN A 291 5.13 -23.00 -4.73
C ASN A 291 3.84 -23.04 -5.55
N GLU A 292 3.59 -24.17 -6.21
CA GLU A 292 2.45 -24.31 -7.13
C GLU A 292 1.10 -24.11 -6.43
N LYS A 293 0.98 -24.56 -5.17
CA LYS A 293 -0.23 -24.37 -4.36
C LYS A 293 -0.51 -22.90 -4.06
N GLU A 294 0.50 -22.10 -3.77
CA GLU A 294 0.41 -20.65 -3.58
C GLU A 294 -0.07 -19.96 -4.85
N CYS A 295 0.51 -20.32 -6.00
CA CYS A 295 0.10 -19.78 -7.29
C CYS A 295 -1.35 -20.16 -7.62
N LEU A 296 -1.74 -21.43 -7.43
CA LEU A 296 -3.10 -21.88 -7.68
C LEU A 296 -4.11 -21.17 -6.77
N THR A 297 -3.75 -20.89 -5.51
CA THR A 297 -4.61 -20.13 -4.59
C THR A 297 -4.85 -18.69 -5.09
N LEU A 298 -3.88 -18.11 -5.79
CA LEU A 298 -3.94 -16.72 -6.25
C LEU A 298 -4.47 -16.56 -7.68
N PHE A 299 -4.38 -17.61 -8.51
CA PHE A 299 -4.77 -17.59 -9.93
C PHE A 299 -5.87 -18.59 -10.27
N ASN A 300 -6.60 -19.11 -9.27
CA ASN A 300 -7.67 -20.08 -9.47
C ASN A 300 -8.77 -19.58 -10.44
N GLU A 301 -9.01 -18.28 -10.49
CA GLU A 301 -10.08 -17.65 -11.25
C GLU A 301 -9.54 -16.54 -12.15
N LEU A 302 -10.20 -16.30 -13.28
CA LEU A 302 -9.81 -15.23 -14.21
C LEU A 302 -9.94 -13.83 -13.59
N ASN A 303 -10.88 -13.65 -12.65
CA ASN A 303 -11.09 -12.38 -11.95
C ASN A 303 -9.86 -11.93 -11.12
N THR A 304 -8.90 -12.82 -10.87
CA THR A 304 -7.65 -12.50 -10.18
C THR A 304 -6.55 -11.96 -11.12
N TRP A 305 -6.88 -11.64 -12.38
CA TRP A 305 -5.95 -11.01 -13.33
C TRP A 305 -5.25 -9.74 -12.80
N THR A 306 -5.91 -8.99 -11.94
CA THR A 306 -5.31 -7.83 -11.27
C THR A 306 -4.18 -8.20 -10.30
N THR A 307 -4.22 -9.40 -9.71
CA THR A 307 -3.15 -9.98 -8.90
C THR A 307 -1.88 -10.15 -9.74
N LEU A 308 -2.01 -10.75 -10.94
CA LEU A 308 -0.88 -10.93 -11.86
C LEU A 308 -0.26 -9.59 -12.27
N ILE A 309 -1.09 -8.59 -12.58
CA ILE A 309 -0.60 -7.24 -12.90
C ILE A 309 0.11 -6.63 -11.71
N GLY A 310 -0.41 -6.82 -10.49
CA GLY A 310 0.26 -6.40 -9.26
C GLY A 310 1.68 -6.97 -9.18
N ILE A 311 1.87 -8.24 -9.50
CA ILE A 311 3.19 -8.89 -9.51
C ILE A 311 4.10 -8.28 -10.57
N LEU A 312 3.61 -8.16 -11.81
CA LEU A 312 4.37 -7.59 -12.93
C LEU A 312 4.77 -6.13 -12.68
N HIS A 313 3.88 -5.35 -12.06
CA HIS A 313 4.18 -3.98 -11.63
C HIS A 313 5.26 -3.96 -10.55
N ARG A 314 5.17 -4.82 -9.53
CA ARG A 314 6.19 -4.88 -8.47
C ARG A 314 7.54 -5.34 -9.01
N PHE A 315 7.54 -6.29 -9.94
CA PHE A 315 8.77 -6.72 -10.62
C PHE A 315 9.39 -5.55 -11.38
N GLU A 316 8.61 -4.86 -12.20
CA GLU A 316 9.06 -3.70 -12.98
C GLU A 316 9.65 -2.61 -12.08
N CYS A 317 8.97 -2.25 -10.98
CA CYS A 317 9.49 -1.27 -10.03
C CYS A 317 10.86 -1.66 -9.47
N VAL A 318 11.02 -2.93 -9.10
CA VAL A 318 12.27 -3.44 -8.52
C VAL A 318 13.39 -3.43 -9.56
N GLU A 319 13.10 -3.81 -10.81
CA GLU A 319 14.09 -3.77 -11.88
C GLU A 319 14.54 -2.33 -12.19
N ARG A 320 13.62 -1.36 -12.16
CA ARG A 320 13.96 0.06 -12.30
C ARG A 320 14.85 0.56 -11.17
N ILE A 321 14.53 0.20 -9.92
CA ILE A 321 15.39 0.49 -8.77
C ILE A 321 16.78 -0.14 -8.97
N ASN A 322 16.83 -1.41 -9.39
CA ASN A 322 18.07 -2.13 -9.60
C ASN A 322 18.91 -1.55 -10.75
N SER A 323 18.28 -0.97 -11.78
CA SER A 323 18.95 -0.35 -12.92
C SER A 323 19.58 1.01 -12.61
N ILE A 324 19.15 1.67 -11.53
CA ILE A 324 19.80 2.89 -11.06
C ILE A 324 21.13 2.48 -10.45
N GLU A 325 22.23 3.03 -11.00
CA GLU A 325 23.57 2.89 -10.42
C GLU A 325 23.61 3.53 -9.03
N THR A 326 23.23 2.74 -8.04
CA THR A 326 23.37 3.06 -6.64
C THR A 326 24.66 2.41 -6.15
N LYS A 327 25.48 3.14 -5.39
CA LYS A 327 26.54 2.49 -4.60
C LYS A 327 25.86 1.52 -3.64
N ARG A 328 25.85 0.23 -3.98
CA ARG A 328 25.06 -0.80 -3.28
C ARG A 328 25.73 -1.12 -1.95
N GLY A 329 25.27 -0.43 -0.92
CA GLY A 329 25.66 -0.62 0.47
C GLY A 329 25.35 0.66 1.25
N PRO A 330 25.28 0.61 2.59
CA PRO A 330 25.67 1.82 3.30
C PRO A 330 27.04 2.22 2.74
N ASP A 331 27.24 3.48 2.36
CA ASP A 331 28.59 4.01 2.33
C ASP A 331 29.23 3.52 3.64
N VAL A 332 30.42 2.93 3.55
CA VAL A 332 31.14 2.46 4.71
C VAL A 332 31.41 3.69 5.58
N GLY A 333 30.50 4.00 6.50
CA GLY A 333 30.30 5.34 7.07
C GLY A 333 29.16 6.06 6.35
N TYR A 334 28.00 6.30 7.00
CA TYR A 334 27.71 7.67 7.46
C TYR A 334 28.92 8.57 7.18
N GLY A 335 28.80 9.43 6.16
CA GLY A 335 29.91 10.14 5.55
C GLY A 335 30.99 10.43 6.56
N ALA A 336 32.22 9.96 6.29
CA ALA A 336 33.38 10.23 7.13
C ALA A 336 33.22 11.67 7.62
N ASN A 337 33.07 11.86 8.93
CA ASN A 337 32.85 13.19 9.47
C ASN A 337 34.18 13.90 9.26
N LEU A 338 34.35 14.50 8.08
CA LEU A 338 35.62 15.01 7.56
C LEU A 338 36.11 16.10 8.51
N GLU A 339 35.19 16.88 9.07
CA GLU A 339 35.45 17.84 10.14
C GLU A 339 36.01 17.15 11.39
N GLN A 340 35.39 16.07 11.86
CA GLN A 340 35.91 15.30 13.00
C GLN A 340 37.27 14.67 12.72
N HIS A 341 37.52 14.17 11.51
CA HIS A 341 38.83 13.62 11.12
C HIS A 341 39.90 14.71 11.05
N GLN A 342 39.54 15.88 10.50
CA GLN A 342 40.41 17.05 10.42
C GLN A 342 40.76 17.56 11.82
N LEU A 343 39.78 17.65 12.72
CA LEU A 343 39.98 18.06 14.11
C LEU A 343 40.86 17.07 14.88
N ILE A 344 40.69 15.76 14.67
CA ILE A 344 41.61 14.74 15.21
C ILE A 344 43.02 14.95 14.67
N LYS A 345 43.18 15.20 13.37
CA LYS A 345 44.49 15.42 12.73
C LYS A 345 45.18 16.67 13.26
N GLU A 346 44.45 17.75 13.50
CA GLU A 346 44.96 18.99 14.09
C GLU A 346 45.39 18.78 15.54
N LEU A 347 44.57 18.12 16.37
CA LEU A 347 44.94 17.81 17.75
C LEU A 347 46.17 16.90 17.85
N LEU A 348 46.29 15.92 16.94
CA LEU A 348 47.48 15.07 16.85
C LEU A 348 48.73 15.89 16.51
N LYS A 349 48.65 16.79 15.52
CA LYS A 349 49.75 17.69 15.14
C LYS A 349 50.15 18.64 16.27
N GLN A 350 49.17 19.22 16.97
CA GLN A 350 49.43 20.10 18.12
C GLN A 350 50.14 19.36 19.25
N GLN A 351 49.71 18.13 19.59
CA GLN A 351 50.37 17.33 20.62
C GLN A 351 51.78 16.88 20.22
N LEU A 352 52.00 16.52 18.96
CA LEU A 352 53.32 16.18 18.45
C LEU A 352 54.27 17.39 18.48
N ALA A 353 53.78 18.57 18.07
CA ALA A 353 54.57 19.81 18.08
C ALA A 353 54.92 20.28 19.50
N ALA A 354 54.00 20.12 20.47
CA ALA A 354 54.21 20.60 21.85
C ALA A 354 54.99 19.60 22.72
N ASN A 355 54.66 18.31 22.64
CA ASN A 355 55.08 17.32 23.65
C ASN A 355 55.81 16.10 23.07
N SER A 356 56.01 16.02 21.74
CA SER A 356 56.59 14.85 21.03
C SER A 356 55.93 13.49 21.33
N LYS A 357 54.76 13.49 21.98
CA LYS A 357 54.00 12.28 22.36
C LYS A 357 52.51 12.53 22.20
N ILE A 358 51.81 11.51 21.71
CA ILE A 358 50.37 11.55 21.48
C ILE A 358 49.63 10.95 22.69
N ASN A 359 48.70 11.71 23.27
CA ASN A 359 47.78 11.24 24.29
C ASN A 359 46.36 11.10 23.73
N LEU A 360 46.01 9.86 23.34
CA LEU A 360 44.69 9.53 22.81
C LEU A 360 43.54 9.73 23.82
N SER A 361 43.81 9.70 25.12
CA SER A 361 42.80 9.92 26.16
C SER A 361 42.38 11.37 26.22
N ASP A 362 43.32 12.30 26.02
CA ASP A 362 43.02 13.73 26.02
C ASP A 362 42.24 14.13 24.76
N ILE A 363 42.62 13.60 23.59
CA ILE A 363 41.87 13.79 22.34
C ILE A 363 40.44 13.24 22.48
N ALA A 364 40.30 12.07 23.10
CA ALA A 364 38.99 11.47 23.38
C ALA A 364 38.12 12.36 24.28
N ARG A 365 38.72 12.96 25.32
CA ARG A 365 38.03 13.89 26.23
C ARG A 365 37.58 15.16 25.52
N THR A 366 38.46 15.78 24.73
CA THR A 366 38.15 17.00 23.97
C THR A 366 37.01 16.80 22.97
N LEU A 367 36.93 15.60 22.37
CA LEU A 367 35.93 15.27 21.35
C LEU A 367 34.68 14.58 21.89
N GLY A 368 34.59 14.33 23.21
CA GLY A 368 33.47 13.58 23.81
C GLY A 368 33.33 12.15 23.28
N LEU A 369 34.44 11.51 22.90
CA LEU A 369 34.47 10.15 22.34
C LEU A 369 35.19 9.17 23.28
N SER A 370 35.02 7.87 23.03
CA SER A 370 35.83 6.86 23.73
C SER A 370 37.23 6.77 23.13
N ARG A 371 38.24 6.48 23.98
CA ARG A 371 39.63 6.26 23.54
C ARG A 371 39.75 5.18 22.46
N GLN A 372 38.99 4.09 22.59
CA GLN A 372 38.94 3.02 21.58
C GLN A 372 38.40 3.52 20.23
N ARG A 373 37.40 4.41 20.25
CA ARG A 373 36.84 4.99 19.03
C ARG A 373 37.85 5.86 18.30
N ILE A 374 38.60 6.70 19.03
CA ILE A 374 39.70 7.51 18.47
C ILE A 374 40.77 6.62 17.84
N HIS A 375 41.21 5.58 18.56
CA HIS A 375 42.22 4.64 18.05
C HIS A 375 41.78 3.95 16.75
N GLN A 376 40.52 3.51 16.67
CA GLN A 376 39.97 2.92 15.45
C GLN A 376 39.92 3.91 14.29
N LEU A 377 39.53 5.17 14.53
CA LEU A 377 39.47 6.21 13.49
C LEU A 377 40.86 6.53 12.94
N ILE A 378 41.86 6.69 13.81
CA ILE A 378 43.25 6.93 13.41
C ILE A 378 43.78 5.78 12.56
N LYS A 379 43.59 4.54 13.01
CA LYS A 379 44.07 3.34 12.29
C LYS A 379 43.36 3.16 10.95
N LYS A 380 42.04 3.32 10.91
CA LYS A 380 41.23 3.09 9.72
C LYS A 380 41.46 4.14 8.63
N HIS A 381 41.73 5.39 9.02
CA HIS A 381 41.87 6.52 8.10
C HIS A 381 43.31 7.04 7.96
N GLN A 382 44.29 6.33 8.53
CA GLN A 382 45.72 6.65 8.44
C GLN A 382 46.04 8.11 8.82
N LEU A 383 45.42 8.62 9.90
CA LEU A 383 45.52 10.04 10.27
C LEU A 383 46.90 10.46 10.84
N LEU A 384 47.82 9.49 11.01
CA LEU A 384 49.19 9.68 11.52
C LEU A 384 50.28 9.59 10.44
N SER A 385 49.90 9.59 9.16
CA SER A 385 50.84 9.64 8.03
C SER A 385 51.44 11.03 7.83
#